data_AF-A0A9D4XD15-F1
#
_entry.id   AF-A0A9D4XD15-F1
#
_cell.length_a   1.000
_cell.length_b   1.000
_cell.length_c   1.000
_cell.angle_alpha   90.00
_cell.angle_beta   90.00
_cell.angle_gamma   90.00
#
_symmetry.space_group_name_H-M   'P 1'
#
loop_
_entity.id
_entity.type
_entity.pdbx_description
1 polymer ?
#
loop_
_entity_poly.entity_id
_entity_poly.type
_entity_poly.pdbx_seq_one_letter_code
_entity_poly.pdbx_strand_id
1 'polypeptide(L)'
;MANKYHVRSISLPSRSHPSTIRVSEELNKLKAWEVTSTSTSTSSSILIALSLLDDLYISFQHLLNMPSTQLLLSHHRGQKFIEEVLDSSMRILDVCGITRDTMLQIKENVQALHSSLRRRKGDSSVETSVAEYKFFTKKMKKNVNKMITSLKHMDTKLGLSPNLELDHHLSSVIRVLREVITMNLCVF
;
A
#
# COMPACT_ATOMS: atom_id res chain seq x y z
N MET A 1 2.41 8.40 -66.68
CA MET A 1 1.95 9.08 -65.46
C MET A 1 2.42 8.26 -64.26
N ALA A 2 3.41 8.75 -63.51
CA ALA A 2 3.96 8.05 -62.36
C ALA A 2 3.01 8.19 -61.16
N ASN A 3 2.54 7.06 -60.63
CA ASN A 3 1.60 7.02 -59.52
C ASN A 3 2.36 7.36 -58.22
N LYS A 4 2.00 8.47 -57.58
CA LYS A 4 2.66 9.02 -56.40
C LYS A 4 2.14 8.27 -55.17
N TYR A 5 2.86 7.24 -54.72
CA TYR A 5 2.50 6.51 -53.50
C TYR A 5 2.58 7.43 -52.27
N HIS A 6 1.46 7.63 -51.59
CA HIS A 6 1.42 8.32 -50.31
C HIS A 6 1.91 7.35 -49.24
N VAL A 7 3.15 7.53 -48.77
CA VAL A 7 3.66 6.82 -47.59
C VAL A 7 2.83 7.28 -46.40
N ARG A 8 1.95 6.41 -45.89
CA ARG A 8 1.23 6.64 -44.63
C ARG A 8 2.15 6.26 -43.48
N SER A 9 2.52 7.24 -42.67
CA SER A 9 3.28 7.02 -41.43
C SER A 9 2.48 6.10 -40.50
N ILE A 10 3.08 4.97 -40.13
CA ILE A 10 2.55 4.11 -39.06
C ILE A 10 2.98 4.70 -37.71
N SER A 11 2.09 5.45 -37.05
CA SER A 11 2.35 5.87 -35.67
C SER A 11 2.30 4.62 -34.78
N LEU A 12 3.47 4.11 -34.38
CA LEU A 12 3.54 3.13 -33.31
C LEU A 12 2.99 3.78 -32.03
N PRO A 13 2.27 3.04 -31.18
CA PRO A 13 1.80 3.58 -29.90
C PRO A 13 2.98 4.14 -29.11
N SER A 14 2.77 5.29 -28.48
CA SER A 14 3.79 5.97 -27.68
C SER A 14 4.37 5.01 -26.65
N ARG A 15 5.65 4.65 -26.80
CA ARG A 15 6.35 3.84 -25.81
C ARG A 15 6.44 4.61 -24.50
N SER A 16 6.22 3.91 -23.38
CA SER A 16 6.46 4.46 -22.05
C SER A 16 7.93 4.87 -21.90
N HIS A 17 8.21 5.89 -21.10
CA HIS A 17 9.57 6.37 -20.90
C HIS A 17 10.45 5.27 -20.25
N PRO A 18 11.72 5.07 -20.65
CA PRO A 18 12.57 3.99 -20.12
C PRO A 18 12.64 3.91 -18.59
N SER A 19 12.62 5.04 -17.89
CA SER A 19 12.57 5.08 -16.42
C SER A 19 11.29 4.49 -15.84
N THR A 20 10.12 4.79 -16.42
CA THR A 20 8.83 4.21 -16.00
C THR A 20 8.75 2.72 -16.27
N ILE A 21 9.40 2.24 -17.34
CA ILE A 21 9.53 0.81 -17.65
C ILE A 21 10.35 0.11 -16.57
N ARG A 22 11.52 0.68 -16.22
CA ARG A 22 12.39 0.11 -15.19
C ARG A 22 11.68 -0.05 -13.85
N VAL A 23 10.94 0.96 -13.40
CA VAL A 23 10.17 0.85 -12.14
C VAL A 23 9.08 -0.23 -12.26
N SER A 24 8.42 -0.32 -13.40
CA SER A 24 7.41 -1.36 -13.64
C SER A 24 8.01 -2.78 -13.62
N GLU A 25 9.25 -2.96 -14.09
CA GLU A 25 9.95 -4.24 -14.04
C GLU A 25 10.25 -4.64 -12.59
N GLU A 26 10.77 -3.74 -11.77
CA GLU A 26 11.02 -4.00 -10.35
C GLU A 26 9.71 -4.27 -9.58
N LEU A 27 8.64 -3.53 -9.88
CA LEU A 27 7.30 -3.81 -9.34
C LEU A 27 6.81 -5.22 -9.68
N ASN A 28 7.04 -5.68 -10.91
CA ASN A 28 6.62 -7.01 -11.33
C ASN A 28 7.41 -8.12 -10.63
N LYS A 29 8.71 -7.92 -10.36
CA LYS A 29 9.50 -8.87 -9.55
C LYS A 29 8.94 -8.97 -8.13
N LEU A 30 8.63 -7.83 -7.53
CA LEU A 30 8.08 -7.78 -6.17
C LEU A 30 6.69 -8.43 -6.08
N LYS A 31 5.82 -8.21 -7.08
CA LYS A 31 4.54 -8.92 -7.21
C LYS A 31 4.71 -10.43 -7.39
N ALA A 32 5.67 -10.86 -8.20
CA ALA A 32 5.95 -12.29 -8.38
C ALA A 32 6.44 -12.93 -7.07
N TRP A 33 7.27 -12.21 -6.30
CA TRP A 33 7.68 -12.62 -4.97
C TRP A 33 6.51 -12.70 -4.00
N GLU A 34 5.62 -11.69 -3.98
CA GLU A 34 4.43 -11.66 -3.12
C GLU A 34 3.58 -12.91 -3.35
N VAL A 35 3.23 -13.20 -4.62
CA VAL A 35 2.43 -14.37 -4.99
C VAL A 35 3.09 -15.67 -4.53
N THR A 36 4.40 -15.80 -4.69
CA THR A 36 5.16 -17.02 -4.33
C THR A 36 5.34 -17.17 -2.81
N SER A 37 5.41 -16.06 -2.07
CA SER A 37 5.78 -16.03 -0.65
C SER A 37 4.59 -16.16 0.32
N THR A 38 3.36 -16.10 -0.18
CA THR A 38 2.13 -16.24 0.62
C THR A 38 2.03 -17.56 1.42
N SER A 39 2.85 -18.57 1.09
CA SER A 39 2.81 -19.90 1.73
C SER A 39 3.90 -20.15 2.79
N THR A 40 4.99 -19.37 2.81
CA THR A 40 6.14 -19.61 3.71
C THR A 40 6.89 -18.31 4.04
N SER A 41 6.47 -17.60 5.09
CA SER A 41 7.22 -16.45 5.64
C SER A 41 8.42 -16.91 6.47
N THR A 42 9.53 -17.17 5.81
CA THR A 42 10.84 -17.40 6.46
C THR A 42 11.62 -16.10 6.59
N SER A 43 12.58 -16.05 7.51
CA SER A 43 13.51 -14.92 7.64
C SER A 43 14.28 -14.64 6.34
N SER A 44 14.60 -15.68 5.56
CA SER A 44 15.21 -15.53 4.24
C SER A 44 14.30 -14.85 3.23
N SER A 45 12.99 -15.11 3.28
CA SER A 45 12.01 -14.46 2.39
C SER A 45 11.91 -12.95 2.65
N ILE A 46 12.02 -12.53 3.92
CA ILE A 46 12.02 -11.11 4.29
C ILE A 46 13.26 -10.40 3.73
N LEU A 47 14.44 -11.02 3.81
CA LEU A 47 15.66 -10.43 3.23
C LEU A 47 15.55 -10.25 1.72
N ILE A 48 14.93 -11.22 1.03
CA ILE A 48 14.66 -11.12 -0.41
C ILE A 48 13.70 -9.97 -0.69
N ALA A 49 12.60 -9.86 0.08
CA ALA A 49 11.63 -8.77 -0.06
C ALA A 49 12.30 -7.39 0.08
N LEU A 50 13.15 -7.24 1.10
CA LEU A 50 13.88 -6.00 1.35
C LEU A 50 14.87 -5.67 0.23
N SER A 51 15.57 -6.67 -0.33
CA SER A 51 16.45 -6.46 -1.48
C SER A 51 15.68 -6.03 -2.73
N LEU A 52 14.55 -6.68 -3.02
CA LEU A 52 13.68 -6.30 -4.15
C LEU A 52 13.10 -4.89 -3.95
N LEU A 53 12.80 -4.54 -2.71
CA LEU A 53 12.33 -3.21 -2.35
C LEU A 53 13.42 -2.15 -2.53
N ASP A 54 14.67 -2.45 -2.19
CA ASP A 54 15.83 -1.57 -2.44
C ASP A 54 16.00 -1.29 -3.94
N ASP A 55 16.01 -2.34 -4.77
CA ASP A 55 16.07 -2.20 -6.24
C ASP A 55 14.91 -1.35 -6.79
N LEU A 56 13.70 -1.57 -6.27
CA LEU A 56 12.53 -0.75 -6.60
C LEU A 56 12.75 0.71 -6.22
N TYR A 57 13.21 1.00 -5.00
CA TYR A 57 13.45 2.37 -4.53
C TYR A 57 14.54 3.08 -5.34
N ILE A 58 15.62 2.38 -5.71
CA ILE A 58 16.66 2.94 -6.59
C ILE A 58 16.04 3.35 -7.92
N SER A 59 15.30 2.45 -8.59
CA SER A 59 14.68 2.75 -9.88
C SER A 59 13.64 3.88 -9.77
N PHE A 60 12.88 3.90 -8.68
CA PHE A 60 11.85 4.88 -8.42
C PHE A 60 12.43 6.27 -8.12
N GLN A 61 13.52 6.33 -7.35
CA GLN A 61 14.27 7.57 -7.09
C GLN A 61 14.80 8.17 -8.40
N HIS A 62 15.32 7.36 -9.31
CA HIS A 62 15.74 7.82 -10.63
C HIS A 62 14.58 8.45 -11.42
N LEU A 63 13.39 7.86 -11.38
CA LEU A 63 12.19 8.42 -12.03
C LEU A 63 11.80 9.77 -11.42
N LEU A 64 11.80 9.89 -10.09
CA LEU A 64 11.43 11.13 -9.39
C LEU A 64 12.45 12.25 -9.59
N ASN A 65 13.73 11.92 -9.70
CA ASN A 65 14.81 12.89 -9.90
C ASN A 65 14.92 13.44 -11.32
N MET A 66 14.12 12.93 -12.27
CA MET A 66 14.13 13.43 -13.63
C MET A 66 13.55 14.86 -13.71
N PRO A 67 14.17 15.78 -14.46
CA PRO A 67 13.65 17.14 -14.64
C PRO A 67 12.23 17.18 -15.20
N SER A 68 11.91 16.27 -16.14
CA SER A 68 10.55 16.15 -16.69
C SER A 68 9.53 15.75 -15.63
N THR A 69 9.88 14.80 -14.75
CA THR A 69 9.02 14.38 -13.63
C THR A 69 8.87 15.49 -12.61
N GLN A 70 9.96 16.16 -12.22
CA GLN A 70 9.91 17.26 -11.24
C GLN A 70 9.07 18.44 -11.76
N LEU A 71 9.27 18.84 -13.01
CA LEU A 71 8.48 19.89 -13.65
C LEU A 71 6.99 19.53 -13.66
N LEU A 72 6.68 18.29 -14.02
CA LEU A 72 5.31 17.80 -14.07
C LEU A 72 4.64 17.77 -12.70
N LEU A 73 5.37 17.37 -11.67
CA LEU A 73 4.91 17.33 -10.28
C LEU A 73 4.79 18.73 -9.67
N SER A 74 5.61 19.69 -10.11
CA SER A 74 5.53 21.09 -9.68
C SER A 74 4.33 21.85 -10.27
N HIS A 75 3.74 21.34 -11.35
CA HIS A 75 2.54 21.94 -11.92
C HIS A 75 1.34 21.77 -10.98
N HIS A 76 0.37 22.70 -11.00
CA HIS A 76 -0.79 22.70 -10.08
C HIS A 76 -1.50 21.34 -9.97
N ARG A 77 -1.66 20.64 -11.10
CA ARG A 77 -2.27 19.29 -11.13
C ARG A 77 -1.41 18.23 -10.43
N GLY A 78 -0.09 18.28 -10.63
CA GLY A 78 0.87 17.38 -9.97
C GLY A 78 0.96 17.63 -8.47
N GLN A 79 0.94 18.91 -8.05
CA GLN A 79 0.97 19.29 -6.64
C GLN A 79 -0.27 18.79 -5.91
N LYS A 80 -1.47 18.99 -6.49
CA LYS A 80 -2.72 18.47 -5.93
C LYS A 80 -2.68 16.95 -5.78
N PHE A 81 -2.17 16.24 -6.78
CA PHE A 81 -2.00 14.79 -6.71
C PHE A 81 -1.04 14.35 -5.59
N ILE A 82 0.11 15.03 -5.44
CA ILE A 82 1.06 14.74 -4.36
C ILE A 82 0.39 14.94 -3.00
N GLU A 83 -0.36 16.04 -2.82
CA GLU A 83 -1.09 16.31 -1.58
C GLU A 83 -2.11 15.20 -1.26
N GLU A 84 -2.89 14.78 -2.26
CA GLU A 84 -3.84 13.67 -2.11
C GLU A 84 -3.15 12.34 -1.74
N VAL A 85 -2.01 12.06 -2.36
CA VAL A 85 -1.20 10.87 -2.05
C VAL A 85 -0.65 10.95 -0.63
N LEU A 86 -0.05 12.07 -0.23
CA LEU A 86 0.49 12.25 1.12
C LEU A 86 -0.61 12.17 2.20
N ASP A 87 -1.77 12.81 1.98
CA ASP A 87 -2.95 12.69 2.84
C ASP A 87 -3.42 11.24 2.97
N SER A 88 -3.40 10.48 1.88
CA SER A 88 -3.76 9.06 1.91
C SER A 88 -2.73 8.22 2.67
N SER A 89 -1.43 8.46 2.46
CA SER A 89 -0.33 7.76 3.14
C SER A 89 -0.32 8.05 4.64
N MET A 90 -0.58 9.28 5.05
CA MET A 90 -0.68 9.66 6.46
C MET A 90 -1.84 8.93 7.16
N ARG A 91 -3.02 8.88 6.51
CA ARG A 91 -4.16 8.13 7.05
C ARG A 91 -3.88 6.63 7.14
N ILE A 92 -3.11 6.04 6.22
CA ILE A 92 -2.68 4.64 6.32
C ILE A 92 -1.78 4.46 7.55
N LEU A 93 -0.82 5.36 7.77
CA LEU A 93 0.04 5.31 8.96
C LEU A 93 -0.77 5.39 10.26
N ASP A 94 -1.81 6.24 10.32
CA ASP A 94 -2.72 6.32 11.46
C ASP A 94 -3.44 4.98 11.71
N VAL A 95 -3.94 4.34 10.66
CA VAL A 95 -4.57 3.01 10.73
C VAL A 95 -3.58 1.95 11.22
N CYS A 96 -2.33 1.96 10.75
CA CYS A 96 -1.28 1.06 11.23
C CYS A 96 -0.97 1.30 12.71
N GLY A 97 -0.93 2.57 13.15
CA GLY A 97 -0.75 2.94 14.55
C GLY A 97 -1.87 2.38 15.43
N ILE A 98 -3.13 2.63 15.04
CA ILE A 98 -4.31 2.09 15.72
C ILE A 98 -4.25 0.55 15.76
N THR A 99 -3.90 -0.09 14.65
CA THR A 99 -3.78 -1.56 14.57
C THR A 99 -2.77 -2.11 15.57
N ARG A 100 -1.58 -1.48 15.66
CA ARG A 100 -0.53 -1.86 16.60
C ARG A 100 -0.99 -1.71 18.05
N ASP A 101 -1.54 -0.56 18.41
CA ASP A 101 -2.02 -0.29 19.78
C ASP A 101 -3.13 -1.26 20.18
N THR A 102 -3.97 -1.61 19.21
CA THR A 102 -5.05 -2.56 19.42
C THR A 102 -4.54 -3.99 19.57
N MET A 103 -3.51 -4.38 18.82
CA MET A 103 -2.83 -5.67 19.00
C MET A 103 -2.16 -5.78 20.37
N LEU A 104 -1.57 -4.68 20.88
CA LEU A 104 -1.05 -4.61 22.25
C LEU A 104 -2.16 -4.83 23.29
N GLN A 105 -3.31 -4.17 23.14
CA GLN A 105 -4.46 -4.40 24.03
C GLN A 105 -4.95 -5.85 23.99
N ILE A 106 -4.99 -6.48 22.81
CA ILE A 106 -5.34 -7.91 22.69
C ILE A 106 -4.35 -8.76 23.50
N LYS A 107 -3.05 -8.53 23.32
CA LYS A 107 -1.99 -9.27 24.02
C LYS A 107 -2.15 -9.15 25.54
N GLU A 108 -2.37 -7.94 26.05
CA GLU A 108 -2.57 -7.68 27.48
C GLU A 108 -3.81 -8.39 28.03
N ASN A 109 -4.95 -8.32 27.32
CA ASN A 109 -6.20 -8.96 27.73
C ASN A 109 -6.08 -10.50 27.73
N VAL A 110 -5.43 -11.07 26.71
CA VAL A 110 -5.15 -12.52 26.65
C VAL A 110 -4.24 -12.93 27.80
N GLN A 111 -3.19 -12.16 28.08
CA GLN A 111 -2.26 -12.44 29.17
C GLN A 111 -2.94 -12.33 30.55
N ALA A 112 -3.83 -11.35 30.75
CA ALA A 112 -4.61 -11.20 31.97
C ALA A 112 -5.56 -12.39 32.19
N LEU A 113 -6.29 -12.80 31.15
CA LEU A 113 -7.17 -13.97 31.20
C LEU A 113 -6.39 -15.24 31.52
N HIS A 114 -5.29 -15.49 30.81
CA HIS A 114 -4.43 -16.65 31.05
C HIS A 114 -3.85 -16.65 32.47
N SER A 115 -3.45 -15.50 32.98
CA SER A 115 -2.94 -15.36 34.35
C SER A 115 -4.01 -15.62 35.41
N SER A 116 -5.26 -15.22 35.17
CA SER A 116 -6.39 -15.52 36.05
C SER A 116 -6.67 -17.02 36.12
N LEU A 117 -6.75 -17.67 34.94
CA LEU A 117 -6.96 -19.11 34.84
C LEU A 117 -5.84 -19.92 35.50
N ARG A 118 -4.57 -19.52 35.30
CA ARG A 118 -3.41 -20.21 35.89
C ARG A 118 -3.38 -20.14 37.41
N ARG A 119 -3.76 -19.01 38.01
CA ARG A 119 -3.66 -18.80 39.46
C ARG A 119 -4.72 -19.58 40.27
N ARG A 120 -5.65 -20.31 39.63
CA ARG A 120 -6.76 -21.03 40.29
C ARG A 120 -7.45 -20.18 41.37
N LYS A 121 -7.65 -18.90 41.06
CA LYS A 121 -8.45 -18.01 41.90
C LYS A 121 -9.89 -18.54 41.84
N GLY A 122 -10.66 -18.45 42.94
CA GLY A 122 -11.98 -19.12 43.03
C GLY A 122 -12.90 -18.82 41.85
N ASP A 123 -13.86 -19.72 41.57
CA ASP A 123 -14.64 -19.76 40.31
C ASP A 123 -15.21 -18.40 39.89
N SER A 124 -15.74 -17.61 40.83
CA SER A 124 -16.29 -16.27 40.58
C SER A 124 -15.30 -15.28 39.96
N SER A 125 -14.01 -15.39 40.30
CA SER A 125 -12.97 -14.51 39.75
C SER A 125 -12.53 -14.89 38.33
N VAL A 126 -12.59 -16.18 38.01
CA VAL A 126 -12.34 -16.69 36.65
C VAL A 126 -13.52 -16.31 35.76
N GLU A 127 -14.75 -16.48 36.22
CA GLU A 127 -15.97 -16.05 35.51
C GLU A 127 -15.93 -14.55 35.18
N THR A 128 -15.52 -13.71 36.13
CA THR A 128 -15.36 -12.26 35.92
C THR A 128 -14.34 -11.97 34.81
N SER A 129 -13.17 -12.63 34.87
CA SER A 129 -12.10 -12.44 33.87
C SER A 129 -12.54 -12.88 32.47
N VAL A 130 -13.30 -13.98 32.38
CA VAL A 130 -13.89 -14.48 31.12
C VAL A 130 -14.92 -13.50 30.58
N ALA A 131 -15.78 -12.93 31.44
CA ALA A 131 -16.78 -11.94 31.05
C ALA A 131 -16.12 -10.65 30.51
N GLU A 132 -15.06 -10.17 31.16
CA GLU A 132 -14.27 -9.01 30.72
C GLU A 132 -13.63 -9.25 29.35
N TYR A 133 -12.97 -10.41 29.15
CA TYR A 133 -12.39 -10.77 27.85
C TYR A 133 -13.47 -10.87 26.75
N LYS A 134 -14.64 -11.44 27.07
CA LYS A 134 -15.78 -11.52 26.14
C LYS A 134 -16.33 -10.15 25.78
N PHE A 135 -16.37 -9.21 26.73
CA PHE A 135 -16.75 -7.83 26.45
C PHE A 135 -15.70 -7.12 25.60
N PHE A 136 -14.42 -7.28 25.94
CA PHE A 136 -13.30 -6.73 25.19
C PHE A 136 -13.31 -7.20 23.72
N THR A 137 -13.45 -8.50 23.47
CA THR A 137 -13.50 -9.06 22.10
C THR A 137 -14.69 -8.51 21.29
N LYS A 138 -15.86 -8.31 21.91
CA LYS A 138 -17.01 -7.65 21.25
C LYS A 138 -16.70 -6.19 20.89
N LYS A 139 -16.13 -5.43 21.82
CA LYS A 139 -15.71 -4.03 21.60
C LYS A 139 -14.67 -3.95 20.49
N MET A 140 -13.69 -4.85 20.53
CA MET A 140 -12.61 -4.96 19.56
C MET A 140 -13.14 -5.24 18.15
N LYS A 141 -14.03 -6.24 18.00
CA LYS A 141 -14.68 -6.53 16.71
C LYS A 141 -15.40 -5.30 16.13
N LYS A 142 -16.07 -4.50 16.96
CA LYS A 142 -16.70 -3.25 16.53
C LYS A 142 -15.68 -2.22 16.04
N ASN A 143 -14.55 -2.08 16.73
CA ASN A 143 -13.48 -1.16 16.34
C ASN A 143 -12.81 -1.57 15.04
N VAL A 144 -12.48 -2.85 14.86
CA VAL A 144 -11.92 -3.38 13.61
C VAL A 144 -12.87 -3.14 12.44
N ASN A 145 -14.17 -3.38 12.61
CA ASN A 145 -15.14 -3.13 11.56
C ASN A 145 -15.19 -1.65 11.15
N LYS A 146 -15.14 -0.73 12.12
CA LYS A 146 -15.06 0.72 11.83
C LYS A 146 -13.80 1.07 11.05
N MET A 147 -12.67 0.47 11.42
CA MET A 147 -11.38 0.68 10.74
C MET A 147 -11.42 0.17 9.30
N ILE A 148 -11.97 -1.02 9.06
CA ILE A 148 -12.18 -1.57 7.72
C ILE A 148 -13.08 -0.66 6.88
N THR A 149 -14.19 -0.15 7.45
CA THR A 149 -15.07 0.78 6.74
C THR A 149 -14.34 2.08 6.39
N SER A 150 -13.52 2.61 7.29
CA SER A 150 -12.73 3.82 7.06
C SER A 150 -11.70 3.58 5.94
N LEU A 151 -11.01 2.44 5.96
CA LEU A 151 -10.03 2.07 4.94
C LEU A 151 -10.68 1.88 3.55
N LYS A 152 -11.87 1.26 3.48
CA LYS A 152 -12.62 1.15 2.23
C LYS A 152 -13.01 2.51 1.64
N HIS A 153 -13.36 3.49 2.50
CA HIS A 153 -13.64 4.86 2.07
C HIS A 153 -12.36 5.60 1.60
N MET A 154 -11.18 5.18 2.07
CA MET A 154 -9.91 5.73 1.58
C MET A 154 -9.54 5.19 0.22
N ASP A 155 -9.74 3.89 -0.01
CA ASP A 155 -9.44 3.23 -1.29
C ASP A 155 -10.24 3.84 -2.46
N THR A 156 -11.51 4.21 -2.22
CA THR A 156 -12.32 4.91 -3.22
C THR A 156 -11.81 6.32 -3.55
N LYS A 157 -11.20 7.03 -2.59
CA LYS A 157 -10.57 8.35 -2.79
C LYS A 157 -9.22 8.23 -3.50
N LEU A 158 -8.46 7.17 -3.22
CA LEU A 158 -7.23 6.80 -3.94
C LEU A 158 -7.54 6.37 -5.39
N GLY A 159 -8.71 5.77 -5.64
CA GLY A 159 -9.05 5.13 -6.91
C GLY A 159 -9.72 6.02 -7.97
N LEU A 160 -10.37 7.14 -7.65
CA LEU A 160 -11.35 7.73 -8.58
C LEU A 160 -11.22 9.25 -8.77
N SER A 161 -10.31 9.64 -9.66
CA SER A 161 -10.56 10.80 -10.53
C SER A 161 -10.25 10.41 -11.98
N PRO A 162 -11.12 9.63 -12.64
CA PRO A 162 -10.99 9.31 -14.04
C PRO A 162 -11.59 10.44 -14.87
N ASN A 163 -11.09 11.67 -14.73
CA ASN A 163 -11.41 12.74 -15.69
C ASN A 163 -10.51 13.94 -15.46
N LEU A 164 -9.35 13.88 -16.10
CA LEU A 164 -8.71 15.06 -16.63
C LEU A 164 -7.96 14.56 -17.86
N GLU A 165 -8.07 15.23 -19.00
CA GLU A 165 -7.07 15.10 -20.07
C GLU A 165 -5.71 15.37 -19.43
N LEU A 166 -5.05 14.29 -19.03
CA LEU A 166 -3.80 14.30 -18.32
C LEU A 166 -2.75 13.84 -19.31
N ASP A 167 -1.62 14.54 -19.32
CA ASP A 167 -0.45 14.10 -20.07
C ASP A 167 -0.20 12.61 -19.81
N HIS A 168 0.00 11.84 -20.87
CA HIS A 168 0.35 10.42 -20.80
C HIS A 168 1.51 10.17 -19.84
N HIS A 169 2.46 11.11 -19.76
CA HIS A 169 3.57 11.03 -18.82
C HIS A 169 3.12 11.14 -17.35
N LEU A 170 2.22 12.08 -17.02
CA LEU A 170 1.72 12.25 -15.66
C LEU A 170 0.85 11.08 -15.22
N SER A 171 0.00 10.57 -16.10
CA SER A 171 -0.76 9.35 -15.83
C SER A 171 0.15 8.16 -15.52
N SER A 172 1.25 8.01 -16.27
CA SER A 172 2.24 6.96 -16.05
C SER A 172 2.94 7.09 -14.70
N VAL A 173 3.37 8.30 -14.33
CA VAL A 173 4.02 8.58 -13.04
C VAL A 173 3.05 8.34 -11.88
N ILE A 174 1.80 8.79 -11.99
CA ILE A 174 0.74 8.56 -10.99
C ILE A 174 0.49 7.08 -10.76
N ARG A 175 0.37 6.31 -11.85
CA ARG A 175 0.17 4.85 -11.78
C ARG A 175 1.31 4.18 -11.03
N VAL A 176 2.56 4.48 -11.42
CA VAL A 176 3.75 3.92 -10.77
C VAL A 176 3.80 4.28 -9.29
N LEU A 177 3.54 5.53 -8.92
CA LEU A 177 3.47 6.00 -7.53
C LEU A 177 2.48 5.19 -6.70
N ARG A 178 1.27 4.95 -7.22
CA ARG A 178 0.24 4.15 -6.55
C ARG A 178 0.70 2.71 -6.36
N GLU A 179 1.26 2.09 -7.40
CA GLU A 179 1.75 0.71 -7.33
C GLU A 179 2.89 0.55 -6.31
N VAL A 180 3.81 1.52 -6.23
CA VAL A 180 4.89 1.52 -5.22
C VAL A 180 4.31 1.62 -3.81
N ILE A 181 3.31 2.47 -3.58
CA ILE A 181 2.65 2.58 -2.27
C ILE A 181 1.98 1.26 -1.89
N THR A 182 1.24 0.64 -2.82
CA THR A 182 0.59 -0.65 -2.58
C THR A 182 1.61 -1.73 -2.22
N MET A 183 2.69 -1.84 -2.99
CA MET A 183 3.74 -2.84 -2.72
C MET A 183 4.43 -2.63 -1.37
N ASN A 184 4.67 -1.38 -0.97
CA ASN A 184 5.19 -1.09 0.37
C ASN A 184 4.25 -1.59 1.48
N LEU A 185 2.94 -1.44 1.31
CA LEU A 185 1.95 -1.97 2.25
C LEU A 185 1.87 -3.50 2.25
N CYS A 186 2.23 -4.17 1.15
CA CYS A 186 2.23 -5.63 1.10
C CYS A 186 3.46 -6.24 1.79
N VAL A 187 4.61 -5.54 1.75
CA VAL A 187 5.86 -6.02 2.36
C VAL A 187 5.89 -5.82 3.88
N PHE A 188 5.26 -4.75 4.39
CA PHE A 188 5.27 -4.37 5.81
C PHE A 188 3.89 -4.50 6.47
#